data_AF-C1D581-F1
#
_entry.id   AF-C1D581-F1
#
_cell.length_a   1.000
_cell.length_b   1.000
_cell.length_c   1.000
_cell.angle_alpha   90.00
_cell.angle_beta   90.00
_cell.angle_gamma   90.00
#
_symmetry.space_group_name_H-M   'P 1'
#
loop_
_entity.id
_entity.type
_entity.pdbx_description
1 polymer ?
#
loop_
_entity_poly.entity_id
_entity_poly.type
_entity_poly.pdbx_seq_one_letter_code
_entity_poly.pdbx_strand_id
1 'polypeptide(L)'
;MKSSATIRPLFSAIANPRDIRHELGLSQQAFWSRIGVNQPTGSRYESGGNMPRPVRELLRLVHVEGVDITAIRGEDVRIIEYLKDRHPDLYKSMRKAVRQQNPSAAGVAA
;
A
#
# COMPACT_ATOMS: atom_id res chain seq x y z
N MET A 1 29.70 -4.92 14.03
CA MET A 1 29.08 -4.15 12.92
C MET A 1 27.63 -3.87 13.26
N LYS A 2 27.28 -2.64 13.66
CA LYS A 2 25.88 -2.28 13.98
C LYS A 2 25.19 -1.89 12.67
N SER A 3 24.25 -2.72 12.23
CA SER A 3 23.43 -2.43 11.05
C SER A 3 22.63 -1.16 11.33
N SER A 4 22.93 -0.08 10.60
CA SER A 4 22.17 1.17 10.68
C SER A 4 20.79 0.91 10.06
N ALA A 5 19.81 0.57 10.90
CA ALA A 5 18.43 0.45 10.47
C ALA A 5 17.95 1.85 10.09
N THR A 6 17.89 2.14 8.79
CA THR A 6 17.21 3.32 8.26
C THR A 6 15.80 3.34 8.85
N ILE A 7 15.52 4.32 9.73
CA ILE A 7 14.18 4.53 10.29
C ILE A 7 13.31 4.96 9.11
N ARG A 8 12.69 3.99 8.44
CA ARG A 8 11.66 4.27 7.45
C ARG A 8 10.53 4.94 8.25
N PRO A 9 10.06 6.14 7.87
CA PRO A 9 8.91 6.73 8.53
C PRO A 9 7.81 5.68 8.53
N LEU A 10 7.19 5.44 9.69
CA LEU A 10 6.19 4.39 9.83
C LEU A 10 5.08 4.54 8.78
N PHE A 11 4.79 5.79 8.37
CA PHE A 11 3.74 6.14 7.42
C PHE A 11 4.19 7.25 6.47
N SER A 12 3.94 7.08 5.17
CA SER A 12 4.22 8.10 4.15
C SER A 12 3.01 9.04 3.98
N ALA A 13 3.27 10.30 3.62
CA ALA A 13 2.20 11.16 3.14
C ALA A 13 1.59 10.56 1.86
N ILE A 14 0.27 10.54 1.77
CA ILE A 14 -0.46 10.16 0.56
C ILE A 14 -1.05 11.41 -0.09
N ALA A 15 -1.20 11.39 -1.42
CA ALA A 15 -1.96 12.39 -2.15
C ALA A 15 -3.42 12.43 -1.66
N ASN A 16 -4.16 13.47 -2.03
CA ASN A 16 -5.56 13.57 -1.68
C ASN A 16 -6.30 12.33 -2.24
N PRO A 17 -7.11 11.62 -1.44
CA PRO A 17 -7.88 10.46 -1.91
C PRO A 17 -8.76 10.75 -3.13
N ARG A 18 -9.21 12.00 -3.29
CA ARG A 18 -9.96 12.45 -4.46
C ARG A 18 -9.14 12.29 -5.74
N ASP A 19 -7.89 12.77 -5.74
CA ASP A 19 -7.04 12.75 -6.93
C ASP A 19 -6.73 11.32 -7.34
N ILE A 20 -6.35 10.47 -6.37
CA ILE A 20 -6.12 9.04 -6.57
C ILE A 20 -7.38 8.37 -7.15
N ARG A 21 -8.57 8.68 -6.63
CA ARG A 21 -9.83 8.14 -7.15
C ARG A 21 -10.09 8.56 -8.60
N HIS A 22 -9.82 9.83 -8.93
CA HIS A 22 -10.00 10.34 -10.30
C HIS A 22 -9.03 9.70 -11.28
N GLU A 23 -7.76 9.51 -10.91
CA GLU A 23 -6.77 8.79 -11.70
C GLU A 23 -7.20 7.34 -11.99
N LEU A 24 -7.82 6.68 -11.01
CA LEU A 24 -8.35 5.33 -11.16
C LEU A 24 -9.70 5.25 -11.89
N GLY A 25 -10.35 6.39 -12.18
CA GLY A 25 -11.65 6.44 -12.84
C GLY A 25 -12.80 5.81 -12.03
N LEU A 26 -12.68 5.77 -10.70
CA LEU A 26 -13.65 5.10 -9.83
C LEU A 26 -14.70 6.06 -9.26
N SER A 27 -15.91 5.54 -9.04
CA SER A 27 -16.93 6.24 -8.24
C SER A 27 -16.53 6.26 -6.76
N GLN A 28 -17.06 7.22 -5.98
CA GLN A 28 -16.80 7.28 -4.54
C GLN A 28 -17.16 5.96 -3.85
N GLN A 29 -18.33 5.40 -4.14
CA GLN A 29 -18.77 4.15 -3.53
C GLN A 29 -17.79 3.01 -3.83
N ALA A 30 -17.42 2.81 -5.10
CA ALA A 30 -16.51 1.73 -5.50
C ALA A 30 -15.10 1.90 -4.92
N PHE A 31 -14.62 3.15 -4.81
CA PHE A 31 -13.31 3.46 -4.24
C PHE A 31 -13.27 3.16 -2.73
N TRP A 32 -14.24 3.69 -1.98
CA TRP A 32 -14.25 3.58 -0.52
C TRP A 32 -14.65 2.20 -0.02
N SER A 33 -15.54 1.50 -0.72
CA SER A 33 -15.99 0.16 -0.32
C SER A 33 -14.86 -0.87 -0.32
N ARG A 34 -13.85 -0.74 -1.20
CA ARG A 34 -12.68 -1.63 -1.26
C ARG A 34 -11.83 -1.63 0.01
N ILE A 35 -11.90 -0.56 0.80
CA ILE A 35 -11.20 -0.45 2.09
C ILE A 35 -12.17 -0.42 3.28
N GLY A 36 -13.42 -0.87 3.08
CA GLY A 36 -14.43 -0.98 4.14
C GLY A 36 -14.99 0.35 4.63
N VAL A 37 -14.86 1.43 3.84
CA VAL A 37 -15.38 2.76 4.19
C VAL A 37 -16.67 3.02 3.42
N ASN A 38 -17.72 3.48 4.11
CA ASN A 38 -18.97 3.87 3.46
C ASN A 38 -18.85 5.21 2.71
N GLN A 39 -19.71 5.43 1.71
CA GLN A 39 -19.62 6.58 0.82
C GLN A 39 -19.71 7.95 1.53
N PRO A 40 -20.60 8.20 2.51
CA PRO A 40 -20.63 9.48 3.22
C PRO A 40 -19.34 9.78 4.00
N THR A 41 -18.77 8.75 4.64
CA THR A 41 -17.50 8.87 5.37
C THR A 41 -16.34 9.11 4.41
N GLY A 42 -16.32 8.41 3.28
CA GLY A 42 -15.35 8.62 2.22
C GLY A 42 -15.40 10.03 1.63
N SER A 43 -16.61 10.54 1.35
CA SER A 43 -16.80 11.90 0.85
C SER A 43 -16.27 12.94 1.82
N ARG A 44 -16.40 12.73 3.14
CA ARG A 44 -15.82 13.63 4.15
C ARG A 44 -14.30 13.69 4.04
N TYR A 45 -13.64 12.55 3.79
CA TYR A 45 -12.19 12.51 3.64
C TYR A 45 -11.72 13.21 2.36
N GLU A 46 -12.45 13.06 1.25
CA GLU A 46 -12.13 13.77 -0.01
C GLU A 46 -12.25 15.30 0.12
N SER A 47 -13.10 15.79 1.01
CA SER A 47 -13.31 17.23 1.26
C SER A 47 -12.37 17.80 2.34
N GLY A 48 -11.31 17.09 2.72
CA GLY A 48 -10.32 17.57 3.70
C GLY A 48 -10.63 17.22 5.16
N GLY A 49 -11.64 16.39 5.42
CA GLY A 49 -11.89 15.87 6.75
C GLY A 49 -10.74 14.99 7.26
N ASN A 50 -10.54 14.97 8.58
CA ASN A 50 -9.50 14.14 9.19
C ASN A 50 -9.73 12.65 8.91
N MET A 51 -8.83 12.04 8.14
CA MET A 51 -8.83 10.61 7.86
C MET A 51 -8.04 9.84 8.93
N PRO A 52 -8.65 8.86 9.62
CA PRO A 52 -7.95 8.01 10.58
C PRO A 52 -6.73 7.33 9.94
N ARG A 53 -5.67 7.18 10.73
CA ARG A 53 -4.41 6.58 10.26
C ARG A 53 -4.59 5.18 9.65
N PRO A 54 -5.38 4.24 10.23
CA PRO A 54 -5.58 2.92 9.64
C PRO A 54 -6.23 2.97 8.25
N VAL A 55 -7.18 3.89 8.05
CA VAL A 55 -7.87 4.09 6.77
C VAL A 55 -6.89 4.59 5.71
N ARG A 56 -5.99 5.51 6.09
CA ARG A 56 -4.95 6.05 5.21
C ARG A 56 -4.00 4.97 4.70
N GLU A 57 -3.59 4.06 5.59
CA GLU A 57 -2.71 2.95 5.21
C GLU A 57 -3.41 1.92 4.33
N LEU A 58 -4.67 1.58 4.63
CA LEU A 58 -5.45 0.72 3.74
C LEU A 58 -5.63 1.34 2.36
N LEU A 59 -5.86 2.66 2.28
CA LEU A 59 -5.94 3.37 1.01
C LEU A 59 -4.63 3.27 0.24
N ARG A 60 -3.49 3.52 0.90
CA ARG A 60 -2.17 3.36 0.27
C ARG A 60 -1.98 1.94 -0.25
N LEU A 61 -2.19 0.92 0.59
CA LEU A 61 -1.97 -0.48 0.20
C LEU A 61 -2.86 -0.86 -0.99
N VAL A 62 -4.16 -0.58 -0.92
CA VAL A 62 -5.14 -1.04 -1.92
C VAL A 62 -5.10 -0.21 -3.21
N HIS A 63 -5.07 1.11 -3.11
CA HIS A 63 -5.27 1.99 -4.27
C HIS A 63 -3.97 2.56 -4.84
N VAL A 64 -2.89 2.63 -4.05
CA VAL A 64 -1.58 3.13 -4.51
C VAL A 64 -0.65 1.97 -4.84
N GLU A 65 -0.56 0.97 -3.97
CA GLU A 65 0.30 -0.21 -4.16
C GLU A 65 -0.42 -1.36 -4.88
N GLY A 66 -1.73 -1.25 -5.11
CA GLY A 66 -2.52 -2.25 -5.84
C GLY A 66 -2.65 -3.58 -5.10
N VAL A 67 -2.51 -3.57 -3.78
CA VAL A 67 -2.54 -4.77 -2.95
C VAL A 67 -3.98 -5.25 -2.76
N ASP A 68 -4.25 -6.49 -3.18
CA ASP A 68 -5.50 -7.17 -2.81
C ASP A 68 -5.39 -7.73 -1.37
N ILE A 69 -5.93 -6.95 -0.42
CA ILE A 69 -5.96 -7.31 1.00
C ILE A 69 -6.82 -8.55 1.30
N THR A 70 -7.69 -8.97 0.39
CA THR A 70 -8.50 -10.19 0.56
C THR A 70 -7.71 -11.46 0.27
N ALA A 71 -6.65 -11.34 -0.53
CA ALA A 71 -5.76 -12.44 -0.88
C ALA A 71 -4.62 -12.63 0.14
N ILE A 72 -4.26 -11.61 0.91
CA ILE A 72 -3.16 -11.69 1.88
C ILE A 72 -3.54 -12.52 3.10
N ARG A 73 -2.61 -13.38 3.53
CA ARG A 73 -2.65 -14.11 4.80
C ARG A 73 -1.47 -13.72 5.67
N GLY A 74 -1.62 -13.91 6.98
CA GLY A 74 -0.52 -13.68 7.92
C GLY A 74 0.68 -14.59 7.68
N GLU A 75 0.48 -15.75 7.06
CA GLU A 75 1.55 -16.66 6.66
C GLU A 75 2.44 -16.07 5.56
N ASP A 76 1.87 -15.37 4.57
CA ASP A 76 2.64 -14.71 3.51
C ASP A 76 3.65 -13.72 4.08
N VAL A 77 3.21 -12.96 5.10
CA VAL A 77 4.06 -11.99 5.81
C VAL A 77 5.19 -12.70 6.56
N ARG A 78 4.88 -13.81 7.25
CA ARG A 78 5.90 -14.61 7.97
C ARG A 78 6.90 -15.26 7.01
N ILE A 79 6.47 -15.72 5.84
CA ILE A 79 7.38 -16.24 4.81
C ILE A 79 8.34 -15.14 4.35
N ILE A 80 7.85 -13.91 4.13
CA ILE A 80 8.71 -12.77 3.78
C ILE A 80 9.74 -12.48 4.88
N GLU A 81 9.35 -12.51 6.15
CA GLU A 81 10.26 -12.34 7.28
C GLU A 81 11.32 -13.45 7.34
N TYR A 82 10.88 -14.71 7.21
CA TYR A 82 11.77 -15.86 7.17
C TYR A 82 12.78 -15.77 6.03
N LEU A 83 12.34 -15.39 4.82
CA LEU A 83 13.23 -15.22 3.68
C LEU A 83 14.25 -14.09 3.91
N LYS A 84 13.85 -12.97 4.51
CA LYS A 84 14.77 -11.87 4.82
C LYS A 84 15.84 -12.28 5.85
N ASP A 85 15.46 -13.09 6.84
CA ASP A 85 16.34 -13.55 7.92
C ASP A 85 17.28 -14.68 7.45
N ARG A 86 16.71 -15.75 6.87
CA ARG A 86 17.44 -16.99 6.56
C ARG A 86 17.99 -17.06 5.15
N HIS A 87 17.38 -16.38 4.19
CA HIS A 87 17.74 -16.45 2.77
C HIS A 87 17.72 -15.06 2.10
N PRO A 88 18.50 -14.08 2.60
CA PRO A 88 18.41 -12.69 2.17
C PRO A 88 18.68 -12.49 0.66
N ASP A 89 19.55 -13.31 0.06
CA ASP A 89 19.85 -13.21 -1.37
C ASP A 89 18.73 -13.78 -2.25
N LEU A 90 18.02 -14.80 -1.77
CA LEU A 90 16.80 -15.29 -2.42
C LEU A 90 15.70 -14.24 -2.36
N TYR A 91 15.51 -13.58 -1.21
CA TYR A 91 14.55 -12.48 -1.11
C TYR A 91 14.90 -11.34 -2.10
N LYS A 92 16.18 -10.96 -2.22
CA LYS A 92 16.62 -9.93 -3.17
C LYS A 92 16.38 -10.35 -4.63
N SER A 93 16.67 -11.60 -4.99
CA SER A 93 16.47 -12.09 -6.36
C SER A 93 14.99 -12.16 -6.73
N MET A 94 14.14 -12.68 -5.83
CA MET A 94 12.68 -12.70 -6.01
C MET A 94 12.13 -11.28 -6.15
N ARG A 95 12.56 -10.35 -5.27
CA ARG A 95 12.14 -8.95 -5.36
C ARG A 95 12.54 -8.31 -6.69
N LYS A 96 13.73 -8.61 -7.21
CA LYS A 96 14.17 -8.13 -8.52
C LYS A 96 13.31 -8.70 -9.65
N ALA A 97 13.04 -10.01 -9.62
CA ALA A 97 12.21 -10.69 -10.61
C ALA A 97 10.78 -10.13 -10.64
N VAL A 98 10.14 -9.93 -9.48
CA VAL A 98 8.78 -9.37 -9.38
C VAL A 98 8.73 -7.94 -9.94
N ARG A 99 9.73 -7.09 -9.66
CA ARG A 99 9.79 -5.72 -10.22
C ARG A 99 9.94 -5.71 -11.74
N GLN A 100 10.63 -6.70 -12.31
CA GLN A 100 10.78 -6.83 -13.76
C GLN A 100 9.48 -7.33 -14.42
N GLN A 101 8.70 -8.16 -13.72
CA GLN A 101 7.40 -8.63 -14.20
C GLN A 101 6.30 -7.55 -14.07
N ASN A 102 6.37 -6.71 -13.04
CA ASN A 102 5.37 -5.66 -12.75
C ASN A 102 5.99 -4.24 -12.74
N PRO A 103 6.37 -3.69 -13.91
CA PRO A 103 7.00 -2.37 -13.98
C PRO A 103 6.09 -1.20 -13.53
N SER A 104 4.77 -1.38 -13.54
CA SER A 104 3.80 -0.32 -13.20
C SER A 104 3.84 0.14 -11.74
N ALA A 105 4.24 -0.70 -10.78
CA ALA A 105 4.29 -0.34 -9.36
C ALA A 105 5.54 0.49 -8.98
N ALA A 106 6.53 0.62 -9.88
CA ALA A 106 7.78 1.33 -9.61
C ALA A 106 7.69 2.85 -9.83
N GLY A 107 6.59 3.35 -10.44
CA GLY A 107 6.47 4.75 -10.88
C GLY A 107 5.89 5.76 -9.89
N VAL A 108 5.39 5.33 -8.72
CA VAL A 108 4.67 6.23 -7.78
C VAL A 108 5.58 6.77 -6.65
N ALA A 109 6.89 6.60 -6.77
CA ALA A 109 7.88 7.06 -5.79
C ALA A 109 8.89 8.05 -6.38
N ALA A 110 8.40 9.02 -7.17
CA ALA A 110 9.14 10.20 -7.59
C ALA A 110 8.60 11.44 -6.88
#